data_AF-A0A922WJ85-F1
#
_entry.id   AF-A0A922WJ85-F1
#
_cell.length_a   1.000
_cell.length_b   1.000
_cell.length_c   1.000
_cell.angle_alpha   90.00
_cell.angle_beta   90.00
_cell.angle_gamma   90.00
#
_symmetry.space_group_name_H-M   'P 1'
#
loop_
_entity.id
_entity.type
_entity.pdbx_description
1 polymer ?
#
loop_
_entity_poly.entity_id
_entity_poly.type
_entity_poly.pdbx_seq_one_letter_code
_entity_poly.pdbx_strand_id
1 'polypeptide(L)'
;MKGVLKYKNQLVEGATVSFLAPGTPRSASGITNPQGEFILSTFNPDDGAIVGEHVVTVIKIDPDLKQKPDEPADAYTTRMLGKDPSKSLLPQKYALPQKTPLRRSVKAEGANDILIELE
;
A
#
# COMPACT_ATOMS: atom_id res chain seq x y z
N MET A 1 -10.79 9.07 0.09
CA MET A 1 -10.19 8.94 1.46
C MET A 1 -8.68 9.17 1.36
N LYS A 2 -8.09 10.02 2.20
CA LYS A 2 -6.70 10.45 2.05
C LYS A 2 -5.85 10.12 3.29
N GLY A 3 -4.55 9.97 3.10
CA GLY A 3 -3.64 9.69 4.20
C GLY A 3 -2.19 10.04 3.87
N VAL A 4 -1.33 9.91 4.87
CA VAL A 4 0.11 10.16 4.79
C VAL A 4 0.87 8.94 5.30
N LEU A 5 1.91 8.54 4.57
CA LEU A 5 2.83 7.47 4.93
C LEU A 5 4.18 8.04 5.34
N LYS A 6 4.66 7.60 6.50
CA LYS A 6 6.00 7.86 7.01
C LYS A 6 6.74 6.56 7.30
N TYR A 7 8.04 6.54 7.08
CA TYR A 7 8.95 5.49 7.54
C TYR A 7 10.13 6.13 8.25
N LYS A 8 10.37 5.75 9.51
CA LYS A 8 11.42 6.34 10.37
C LYS A 8 11.36 7.87 10.38
N ASN A 9 10.15 8.40 10.53
CA ASN A 9 9.83 9.84 10.52
C ASN A 9 10.14 10.58 9.19
N GLN A 10 10.38 9.86 8.10
CA GLN A 10 10.57 10.43 6.76
C GLN A 10 9.35 10.14 5.88
N LEU A 11 8.97 11.11 5.05
CA LEU A 11 7.89 10.94 4.06
C LEU A 11 8.33 9.92 3.01
N VAL A 12 7.42 9.02 2.65
CA VAL A 12 7.72 7.95 1.70
C VAL A 12 6.97 8.17 0.40
N GLU A 13 7.68 8.49 -0.66
CA GLU A 13 7.14 8.57 -2.02
C GLU A 13 7.03 7.19 -2.70
N GLY A 14 6.09 6.99 -3.62
CA GLY A 14 6.02 5.84 -4.51
C GLY A 14 5.76 4.50 -3.81
N ALA A 15 5.21 4.52 -2.60
CA ALA A 15 4.80 3.32 -1.89
C ALA A 15 3.34 3.03 -2.20
N THR A 16 3.04 1.79 -2.56
CA THR A 16 1.68 1.27 -2.69
C THR A 16 1.17 0.91 -1.31
N VAL A 17 0.10 1.58 -0.89
CA VAL A 17 -0.64 1.31 0.34
C VAL A 17 -1.90 0.54 -0.05
N SER A 18 -2.17 -0.59 0.62
CA SER A 18 -3.36 -1.41 0.37
C SER A 18 -4.11 -1.70 1.66
N PHE A 19 -5.44 -1.59 1.61
CA PHE A 19 -6.38 -1.81 2.70
C PHE A 19 -7.20 -3.04 2.36
N LEU A 20 -6.94 -4.13 3.08
CA LEU A 20 -7.61 -5.42 2.90
C LEU A 20 -8.70 -5.54 3.96
N ALA A 21 -9.96 -5.51 3.53
CA ALA A 21 -11.07 -5.83 4.42
C ALA A 21 -11.18 -7.37 4.59
N PRO A 22 -11.49 -7.85 5.80
CA PRO A 22 -11.68 -9.27 6.06
C PRO A 22 -12.87 -9.81 5.26
N GLY A 23 -12.70 -11.00 4.66
CA GLY A 23 -13.77 -11.69 3.96
C GLY A 23 -14.15 -11.14 2.58
N THR A 24 -13.43 -10.13 2.07
CA THR A 24 -13.60 -9.61 0.70
C THR A 24 -12.33 -9.80 -0.14
N PRO A 25 -12.46 -10.20 -1.42
CA PRO A 25 -11.32 -10.26 -2.33
C PRO A 25 -10.87 -8.87 -2.82
N ARG A 26 -11.69 -7.84 -2.59
CA ARG A 26 -11.43 -6.47 -3.05
C ARG A 26 -10.77 -5.67 -1.94
N SER A 27 -9.62 -5.09 -2.25
CA SER A 27 -8.87 -4.17 -1.39
C SER A 27 -8.91 -2.75 -1.97
N ALA A 28 -8.88 -1.74 -1.10
CA ALA A 28 -8.61 -0.38 -1.53
C ALA A 28 -7.10 -0.18 -1.68
N SER A 29 -6.65 0.59 -2.66
CA SER A 29 -5.22 0.89 -2.82
C SER A 29 -4.97 2.33 -3.24
N GLY A 30 -3.76 2.81 -2.97
CA GLY A 30 -3.27 4.12 -3.36
C GLY A 30 -1.74 4.15 -3.40
N ILE A 31 -1.17 5.07 -4.16
CA ILE A 31 0.29 5.27 -4.28
C ILE A 31 0.63 6.61 -3.65
N THR A 32 1.70 6.65 -2.86
CA THR A 32 2.14 7.88 -2.19
C THR A 32 2.88 8.84 -3.13
N ASN A 33 2.62 10.13 -2.99
CA ASN A 33 3.31 11.21 -3.71
C ASN A 33 4.62 11.63 -2.98
N PRO A 34 5.39 12.62 -3.48
CA PRO A 34 6.61 13.11 -2.82
C PRO A 34 6.42 13.60 -1.37
N GLN A 35 5.20 14.03 -1.03
CA GLN A 35 4.81 14.46 0.30
C GLN A 35 4.36 13.28 1.18
N GLY A 36 4.49 12.04 0.71
CA GLY A 36 4.03 10.83 1.39
C GLY A 36 2.51 10.67 1.41
N GLU A 37 1.76 11.52 0.70
CA GLU A 37 0.31 11.51 0.71
C GLU A 37 -0.23 10.51 -0.31
N PHE A 38 -1.29 9.79 0.04
CA PHE A 38 -1.99 8.85 -0.84
C PHE A 38 -3.50 9.06 -0.76
N ILE A 39 -4.18 8.71 -1.86
CA ILE A 39 -5.65 8.64 -1.91
C ILE A 39 -6.03 7.20 -2.21
N LEU A 40 -6.91 6.62 -1.38
CA LEU A 40 -7.40 5.26 -1.56
C LEU A 40 -8.55 5.23 -2.57
N SER A 41 -8.51 4.23 -3.43
CA SER A 41 -9.57 3.88 -4.37
C SER A 41 -9.91 2.39 -4.24
N THR A 42 -11.19 2.04 -4.32
CA THR A 42 -11.72 0.67 -4.25
C THR A 42 -12.49 0.28 -5.51
N PHE A 43 -13.49 1.08 -5.91
CA PHE A 43 -14.34 0.82 -7.08
C PHE A 43 -14.15 1.89 -8.14
N ASN A 44 -14.17 3.15 -7.72
CA ASN A 44 -13.95 4.33 -8.55
C ASN A 44 -12.72 5.09 -8.05
N PRO A 45 -12.12 5.96 -8.88
CA PRO A 45 -11.09 6.86 -8.43
C PRO A 45 -11.55 7.66 -7.19
N ASP A 46 -10.69 7.68 -6.17
CA ASP A 46 -10.80 8.46 -4.93
C ASP A 46 -12.01 8.15 -4.03
N ASP A 47 -12.74 7.07 -4.31
CA ASP A 47 -13.93 6.65 -3.55
C ASP A 47 -13.62 6.10 -2.14
N GLY A 48 -12.35 5.89 -1.83
CA GLY A 48 -11.87 5.46 -0.53
C GLY A 48 -11.85 3.96 -0.34
N ALA A 49 -12.13 3.52 0.88
CA ALA A 49 -12.13 2.13 1.31
C ALA A 49 -13.51 1.76 1.86
N ILE A 50 -13.81 0.45 1.88
CA ILE A 50 -15.04 -0.07 2.48
C ILE A 50 -15.05 0.28 3.97
N VAL A 51 -16.23 0.44 4.58
CA VAL A 51 -16.35 0.68 6.02
C VAL A 51 -15.96 -0.57 6.81
N GLY A 52 -15.19 -0.41 7.88
CA GLY A 52 -14.81 -1.49 8.78
C GLY A 52 -13.30 -1.58 9.06
N GLU A 53 -12.90 -2.64 9.75
CA GLU A 53 -11.49 -2.91 10.07
C GLU A 53 -10.74 -3.46 8.86
N HIS A 54 -9.60 -2.86 8.54
CA HIS A 54 -8.74 -3.26 7.43
C HIS A 54 -7.35 -3.63 7.93
N VAL A 55 -6.81 -4.71 7.36
CA VAL A 55 -5.38 -5.02 7.42
C VAL A 55 -4.68 -4.14 6.39
N VAL A 56 -3.67 -3.40 6.82
CA VAL A 56 -2.93 -2.49 5.93
C VAL A 56 -1.61 -3.12 5.53
N THR A 57 -1.35 -3.20 4.24
CA THR A 57 -0.04 -3.52 3.70
C THR A 57 0.58 -2.34 2.99
N VAL A 58 1.91 -2.25 3.07
CA VAL A 58 2.68 -1.19 2.41
C VAL A 58 3.85 -1.84 1.69
N ILE A 59 3.95 -1.54 0.40
CA ILE A 59 5.00 -2.06 -0.48
C ILE A 59 5.56 -0.89 -1.28
N LYS A 60 6.85 -0.62 -1.09
CA LYS A 60 7.62 0.28 -1.96
C LYS A 60 8.51 -0.55 -2.87
N ILE A 61 8.39 -0.36 -4.17
CA ILE A 61 9.28 -0.99 -5.18
C ILE A 61 10.30 0.05 -5.62
N ASP A 62 11.48 -0.42 -6.01
CA ASP A 62 12.52 0.41 -6.59
C ASP A 62 12.02 1.01 -7.92
N PRO A 63 11.94 2.35 -8.07
CA PRO A 63 11.51 2.96 -9.33
C PRO A 63 12.49 2.68 -10.48
N ASP A 64 13.75 2.37 -10.18
CA ASP A 64 14.78 2.01 -11.16
C ASP A 64 14.83 0.51 -11.45
N LEU A 65 13.83 -0.25 -10.99
CA LEU A 65 13.74 -1.68 -11.22
C LEU A 65 13.64 -1.99 -12.72
N LYS A 66 14.72 -2.51 -13.32
CA LYS A 66 14.73 -2.94 -14.72
C LYS A 66 14.38 -4.43 -14.84
N GLN A 67 13.73 -4.77 -15.95
CA GLN A 67 13.60 -6.15 -16.38
C GLN A 67 15.00 -6.72 -16.64
N LYS A 68 15.29 -7.91 -16.11
CA LYS A 68 16.54 -8.59 -16.43
C LYS A 68 16.43 -9.23 -17.82
N PRO A 69 17.54 -9.34 -18.58
CA PRO A 69 17.51 -9.90 -19.94
C PRO A 69 16.86 -11.29 -20.05
N ASP A 70 17.07 -12.14 -19.04
CA ASP A 70 16.52 -13.51 -18.99
C ASP A 70 15.25 -13.64 -18.13
N GLU A 71 14.65 -12.52 -17.70
CA GLU A 71 13.45 -12.54 -16.87
C GLU A 71 12.18 -12.50 -17.74
N PRO A 72 11.28 -13.49 -17.61
CA PRO A 72 10.02 -13.47 -18.34
C PRO A 72 9.19 -12.24 -17.94
N ALA A 73 8.45 -11.68 -18.91
CA ALA A 73 7.68 -10.44 -18.74
C ALA A 73 6.70 -10.52 -17.56
N ASP A 74 6.09 -11.69 -17.32
CA ASP A 74 5.17 -11.90 -16.20
C ASP A 74 5.86 -11.80 -14.83
N ALA A 75 7.10 -12.30 -14.72
CA ALA A 75 7.88 -12.20 -13.49
C ALA A 75 8.30 -10.74 -13.22
N TYR A 76 8.71 -10.01 -14.26
CA TYR A 76 9.00 -8.58 -14.16
C TYR A 76 7.75 -7.78 -13.74
N THR A 77 6.61 -8.03 -14.40
CA THR A 77 5.33 -7.38 -14.09
C THR A 77 4.90 -7.68 -12.65
N THR A 78 5.06 -8.92 -12.19
CA THR A 78 4.76 -9.31 -10.80
C THR A 78 5.59 -8.52 -9.79
N ARG A 79 6.87 -8.28 -10.06
CA ARG A 79 7.73 -7.45 -9.21
C ARG A 79 7.32 -5.98 -9.24
N MET A 80 7.06 -5.43 -10.42
CA MET A 80 6.65 -4.03 -10.60
C MET A 80 5.31 -3.72 -9.92
N LEU A 81 4.37 -4.66 -9.96
CA LEU A 81 3.08 -4.53 -9.28
C LEU A 81 3.19 -4.68 -7.75
N GLY A 82 4.40 -4.87 -7.21
CA GLY A 82 4.61 -5.08 -5.79
C GLY A 82 3.96 -6.36 -5.25
N LYS A 83 3.68 -7.34 -6.13
CA LYS A 83 3.08 -8.62 -5.71
C LYS A 83 4.09 -9.58 -5.09
N ASP A 84 5.39 -9.25 -5.18
CA ASP A 84 6.45 -9.93 -4.46
C ASP A 84 6.90 -9.09 -3.24
N PRO A 85 6.43 -9.42 -2.02
CA PRO A 85 6.79 -8.69 -0.81
C PRO A 85 8.29 -8.77 -0.48
N SER A 86 9.05 -9.72 -1.06
CA SER A 86 10.51 -9.82 -0.85
C SER A 86 11.31 -8.73 -1.54
N LYS A 87 10.70 -8.02 -2.50
CA LYS A 87 11.35 -6.94 -3.27
C LYS A 87 11.06 -5.55 -2.71
N SER A 88 10.37 -5.45 -1.58
CA SER A 88 10.08 -4.14 -1.03
C SER A 88 11.33 -3.46 -0.45
N LEU A 89 11.47 -2.16 -0.72
CA LEU A 89 12.43 -1.28 -0.08
C LEU A 89 12.04 -0.93 1.38
N LEU A 90 10.80 -1.25 1.78
CA LEU A 90 10.32 -1.14 3.16
C LEU A 90 10.40 -2.50 3.87
N PRO A 91 10.42 -2.54 5.22
CA PRO A 91 10.48 -3.80 5.95
C PRO A 91 9.38 -4.78 5.52
N GLN A 92 9.78 -6.01 5.16
CA GLN A 92 8.89 -7.04 4.62
C GLN A 92 7.69 -7.36 5.53
N LYS A 93 7.81 -7.12 6.85
CA LYS A 93 6.70 -7.26 7.80
C LYS A 93 5.47 -6.45 7.39
N TYR A 94 5.65 -5.27 6.79
CA TYR A 94 4.54 -4.41 6.34
C TYR A 94 3.96 -4.83 4.98
N ALA A 95 4.71 -5.56 4.17
CA ALA A 95 4.27 -6.04 2.87
C ALA A 95 3.36 -7.28 2.96
N LEU A 96 3.41 -8.01 4.08
CA LEU A 96 2.73 -9.29 4.26
C LEU A 96 1.46 -9.12 5.11
N PRO A 97 0.24 -9.39 4.58
CA PRO A 97 -1.01 -9.25 5.33
C PRO A 97 -1.05 -10.04 6.64
N GLN A 98 -0.40 -11.21 6.68
CA GLN A 98 -0.36 -12.07 7.86
C GLN A 98 0.68 -11.63 8.91
N LYS A 99 1.67 -10.82 8.53
CA LYS A 99 2.75 -10.37 9.44
C LYS A 99 2.65 -8.90 9.82
N THR A 100 1.94 -8.09 9.03
CA THR A 100 1.82 -6.66 9.27
C THR A 100 1.06 -6.42 10.57
N PRO A 101 1.59 -5.60 11.50
CA PRO A 101 0.86 -5.16 12.68
C PRO A 101 -0.14 -4.04 12.35
N LEU A 102 -0.11 -3.50 11.12
CA LEU A 102 -0.91 -2.33 10.74
C LEU A 102 -2.38 -2.70 10.62
N ARG A 103 -3.23 -1.99 11.35
CA ARG A 103 -4.69 -2.09 11.32
C ARG A 103 -5.27 -0.68 11.22
N ARG A 104 -6.28 -0.50 10.37
CA ARG A 104 -6.99 0.78 10.24
C ARG A 104 -8.49 0.54 10.12
N SER A 105 -9.23 1.27 10.95
CA SER A 105 -10.68 1.31 10.92
C SER A 105 -11.15 2.43 10.00
N VAL A 106 -12.02 2.09 9.06
CA VAL A 106 -12.65 3.04 8.14
C VAL A 106 -14.07 3.29 8.62
N LYS A 107 -14.42 4.55 8.89
CA LYS A 107 -15.75 4.93 9.38
C LYS A 107 -16.67 5.29 8.21
N ALA A 108 -17.97 5.04 8.39
CA ALA A 108 -19.01 5.40 7.41
C ALA A 108 -19.18 6.92 7.27
N GLU A 109 -18.91 7.68 8.34
CA GLU A 109 -19.07 9.13 8.37
C GLU A 109 -17.84 9.80 9.00
N GLY A 110 -17.53 11.01 8.51
CA GLY A 110 -16.42 11.84 8.98
C GLY A 110 -15.20 11.84 8.05
N ALA A 111 -14.23 12.71 8.35
CA ALA A 111 -12.95 12.74 7.67
C ALA A 111 -12.13 11.51 8.06
N ASN A 112 -11.91 10.62 7.10
CA ASN A 112 -11.03 9.48 7.25
C ASN A 112 -9.59 9.86 6.85
N ASP A 113 -8.99 10.79 7.59
CA ASP A 113 -7.58 11.17 7.41
C ASP A 113 -6.68 10.14 8.12
N ILE A 114 -5.87 9.43 7.35
CA ILE A 114 -5.05 8.31 7.87
C ILE A 114 -3.59 8.70 7.96
N LEU A 115 -2.98 8.54 9.13
CA LEU A 115 -1.53 8.57 9.25
C LEU A 115 -1.00 7.14 9.43
N ILE A 116 -0.08 6.71 8.58
CA ILE A 116 0.62 5.42 8.68
C ILE A 116 2.08 5.71 8.98
N GLU A 117 2.55 5.27 10.14
CA GLU A 117 3.95 5.42 10.56
C GLU A 117 4.57 4.03 10.65
N LEU A 118 5.68 3.86 9.94
CA LEU A 118 6.46 2.64 9.89
C LEU A 118 7.76 2.82 10.68
N GLU A 119 8.07 1.83 11.50
CA GLU A 119 9.32 1.68 12.26
C GLU A 119 10.27 0.65 11.64
#